data_AF-A0A820FEV3-F1
#
_entry.id   AF-A0A820FEV3-F1
#
_cell.length_a   1.000
_cell.length_b   1.000
_cell.length_c   1.000
_cell.angle_alpha   90.00
_cell.angle_beta   90.00
_cell.angle_gamma   90.00
#
_symmetry.space_group_name_H-M   'P 1'
#
loop_
_entity.id
_entity.type
_entity.pdbx_description
1 polymer ?
#
loop_
_entity_poly.entity_id
_entity_poly.type
_entity_poly.pdbx_seq_one_letter_code
_entity_poly.pdbx_strand_id
1 'polypeptide(L)'
;MPTSFVPVSFLLTIIFSLPSGIITAITNMPMTAISAVDLISSLILSGNPIAYLTFRTLTYTCQNQILVYLMNSKIAHYMKIPPRIVLPLFILASILSSIIHYITAIYLLNNVPHICTLKSPAWRCLSLQATHTSSIVFGITGAFIWSARYSSLLYGFLIGSILPIISWLLWKAFPNIKWLALINFPILLMATINMPPAPAGEFPSWFLVGFIFNFILYRYAHNWWEKYAYIFSIAMSCGVAICGFIIFFALQLNHTSFPQWWGLGGLNGDGCPLDSANFSGVIPTDRYI
;
A
#
# COMPACT_ATOMS: atom_id res chain seq x y z
N MET A 1 -21.50 -12.48 -15.24
CA MET A 1 -20.50 -12.72 -14.18
C MET A 1 -21.20 -13.36 -12.99
N PRO A 2 -20.68 -14.44 -12.40
CA PRO A 2 -21.34 -15.09 -11.25
C PRO A 2 -21.30 -14.13 -10.05
N THR A 3 -22.44 -13.63 -9.59
CA THR A 3 -22.53 -12.71 -8.44
C THR A 3 -22.26 -13.38 -7.09
N SER A 4 -22.04 -14.70 -7.08
CA SER A 4 -21.82 -15.53 -5.90
C SER A 4 -20.53 -15.23 -5.14
N PHE A 5 -19.54 -14.55 -5.74
CA PHE A 5 -18.29 -14.21 -5.05
C PHE A 5 -18.42 -12.99 -4.11
N VAL A 6 -19.45 -12.15 -4.29
CA VAL A 6 -19.67 -10.96 -3.47
C VAL A 6 -19.88 -11.31 -1.99
N PRO A 7 -20.79 -12.22 -1.60
CA PRO A 7 -20.94 -12.59 -0.18
C PRO A 7 -19.66 -13.22 0.40
N VAL A 8 -18.90 -13.97 -0.40
CA VAL A 8 -17.62 -14.56 0.02
C VAL A 8 -16.60 -13.46 0.34
N SER A 9 -16.54 -12.39 -0.46
CA SER A 9 -15.64 -11.26 -0.18
C SER A 9 -15.95 -10.57 1.15
N PHE A 10 -17.22 -10.38 1.49
CA PHE A 10 -17.62 -9.79 2.77
C PHE A 10 -17.27 -10.69 3.96
N LEU A 11 -17.56 -11.99 3.86
CA LEU A 11 -17.21 -12.96 4.91
C LEU A 11 -15.69 -12.95 5.17
N LEU A 12 -14.90 -12.97 4.10
CA LEU A 12 -13.44 -12.95 4.18
C LEU A 12 -12.93 -11.65 4.83
N THR A 13 -13.55 -10.52 4.49
CA THR A 13 -13.24 -9.21 5.08
C THR A 13 -13.47 -9.23 6.58
N ILE A 14 -14.60 -9.76 7.07
CA ILE A 14 -14.93 -9.82 8.51
C ILE A 14 -13.87 -10.64 9.26
N ILE A 15 -13.51 -11.81 8.71
CA ILE A 15 -12.54 -12.72 9.33
C ILE A 15 -11.15 -12.07 9.43
N PHE A 16 -10.65 -11.45 8.35
CA PHE A 16 -9.31 -10.84 8.35
C PHE A 16 -9.26 -9.46 8.99
N SER A 17 -10.38 -8.75 9.12
CA SER A 17 -10.40 -7.42 9.75
C SER A 17 -10.06 -7.49 11.24
N LEU A 18 -10.46 -8.56 11.94
CA LEU A 18 -10.18 -8.73 13.37
C LEU A 18 -8.68 -8.86 13.70
N PRO A 19 -7.91 -9.82 13.13
CA PRO A 19 -6.48 -9.94 13.42
C PRO A 19 -5.70 -8.72 12.91
N SER A 20 -6.08 -8.19 11.74
CA SER A 20 -5.47 -6.98 11.20
C SER A 20 -5.67 -5.81 12.16
N GLY A 21 -6.89 -5.62 12.67
CA GLY A 21 -7.23 -4.59 13.66
C GLY A 21 -6.39 -4.69 14.93
N ILE A 22 -6.21 -5.89 15.48
CA ILE A 22 -5.35 -6.11 16.67
C ILE A 22 -3.91 -5.69 16.39
N ILE A 23 -3.35 -6.11 15.24
CA ILE A 23 -1.98 -5.76 14.86
C ILE A 23 -1.84 -4.25 14.68
N THR A 24 -2.78 -3.61 13.98
CA THR A 24 -2.77 -2.14 13.81
C THR A 24 -2.87 -1.40 15.13
N ALA A 25 -3.66 -1.91 16.08
CA ALA A 25 -3.84 -1.29 17.39
C ALA A 25 -2.57 -1.36 18.27
N ILE A 26 -1.78 -2.42 18.14
CA ILE A 26 -0.54 -2.61 18.91
C ILE A 26 0.64 -1.89 18.24
N THR A 27 0.74 -2.00 16.92
CA THR A 27 1.92 -1.56 16.16
C THR A 27 1.79 -0.15 15.59
N ASN A 28 0.57 0.40 15.57
CA ASN A 28 0.21 1.65 14.90
C ASN A 28 0.54 1.66 13.39
N MET A 29 0.73 0.49 12.78
CA MET A 29 0.98 0.33 11.35
C MET A 29 -0.28 -0.28 10.69
N PRO A 30 -0.88 0.38 9.69
CA PRO A 30 -2.07 -0.14 9.02
C PRO A 30 -1.70 -1.39 8.21
N MET A 31 -2.14 -2.56 8.69
CA MET A 31 -1.91 -3.84 8.04
C MET A 31 -3.18 -4.27 7.30
N THR A 32 -3.03 -4.52 6.00
CA THR A 32 -4.12 -5.02 5.14
C THR A 32 -3.78 -6.40 4.62
N ALA A 33 -4.76 -7.31 4.58
CA ALA A 33 -4.55 -8.71 4.25
C ALA A 33 -4.56 -8.99 2.73
N ILE A 34 -4.04 -8.05 1.91
CA ILE A 34 -4.17 -8.07 0.44
C ILE A 34 -3.63 -9.38 -0.15
N SER A 35 -2.43 -9.79 0.26
CA SER A 35 -1.77 -10.95 -0.33
C SER A 35 -2.49 -12.27 -0.03
N ALA A 36 -3.15 -12.39 1.14
CA ALA A 36 -3.95 -13.56 1.47
C ALA A 36 -5.26 -13.60 0.64
N VAL A 37 -5.87 -12.43 0.45
CA VAL A 37 -7.06 -12.27 -0.40
C VAL A 37 -6.74 -12.60 -1.85
N ASP A 38 -5.56 -12.23 -2.34
CA ASP A 38 -5.09 -12.54 -3.69
C ASP A 38 -4.98 -14.04 -3.94
N LEU A 39 -4.40 -14.79 -2.99
CA LEU A 39 -4.33 -16.24 -3.08
C LEU A 39 -5.71 -16.89 -3.08
N ILE A 40 -6.57 -16.51 -2.13
CA ILE A 40 -7.90 -17.12 -1.99
C ILE A 40 -8.75 -16.82 -3.23
N SER A 41 -8.72 -15.57 -3.71
CA SER A 41 -9.44 -15.17 -4.91
C SER A 41 -8.91 -15.83 -6.18
N SER A 42 -7.59 -16.06 -6.29
CA SER A 42 -7.01 -16.79 -7.42
C SER A 42 -7.53 -18.22 -7.53
N LEU A 43 -7.79 -18.89 -6.40
CA LEU A 43 -8.32 -20.25 -6.35
C LEU A 43 -9.82 -20.29 -6.69
N ILE A 44 -10.59 -19.29 -6.23
CA ILE A 44 -12.05 -19.26 -6.41
C ILE A 44 -12.43 -18.75 -7.81
N LEU A 45 -11.71 -17.76 -8.34
CA LEU A 45 -12.07 -16.99 -9.53
C LEU A 45 -11.06 -17.16 -10.67
N SER A 46 -10.49 -18.36 -10.80
CA SER A 46 -9.54 -18.69 -11.86
C SER A 46 -10.11 -18.42 -13.27
N GLY A 47 -9.30 -17.78 -14.12
CA GLY A 47 -9.62 -17.53 -15.53
C GLY A 47 -10.41 -16.25 -15.81
N ASN A 48 -10.85 -15.50 -14.79
CA ASN A 48 -11.62 -14.27 -14.96
C ASN A 48 -10.98 -13.07 -14.22
N PRO A 49 -10.13 -12.28 -14.90
CA PRO A 49 -9.39 -11.18 -14.25
C PRO A 49 -10.30 -10.05 -13.72
N ILE A 50 -11.43 -9.79 -14.38
CA ILE A 50 -12.38 -8.75 -13.95
C ILE A 50 -13.09 -9.16 -12.65
N ALA A 51 -13.42 -10.45 -12.50
CA ALA A 51 -14.04 -10.96 -11.28
C ALA A 51 -13.04 -10.95 -10.11
N TYR A 52 -11.78 -11.32 -10.36
CA TYR A 52 -10.70 -11.18 -9.39
C TYR A 52 -10.51 -9.72 -8.94
N LEU A 53 -10.47 -8.78 -9.89
CA LEU A 53 -10.24 -7.36 -9.58
C LEU A 53 -11.37 -6.78 -8.73
N THR A 54 -12.62 -7.12 -9.02
CA THR A 54 -13.77 -6.71 -8.21
C THR A 54 -13.74 -7.34 -6.82
N PHE A 55 -13.39 -8.62 -6.69
CA PHE A 55 -13.24 -9.27 -5.39
C PHE A 55 -12.15 -8.61 -4.54
N ARG A 56 -10.95 -8.42 -5.11
CA ARG A 56 -9.81 -7.78 -4.43
C ARG A 56 -10.14 -6.38 -3.94
N THR A 57 -10.73 -5.56 -4.81
CA THR A 57 -11.09 -4.17 -4.49
C THR A 57 -12.15 -4.09 -3.40
N LEU A 58 -13.18 -4.94 -3.45
CA LEU A 58 -14.20 -5.02 -2.40
C LEU A 58 -13.57 -5.38 -1.05
N THR A 59 -12.81 -6.47 -0.97
CA THR A 59 -12.21 -6.89 0.31
C THR A 59 -11.22 -5.86 0.85
N TYR A 60 -10.34 -5.32 0.00
CA TYR A 60 -9.35 -4.33 0.43
C TYR A 60 -9.99 -3.02 0.91
N THR A 61 -10.93 -2.47 0.15
CA THR A 61 -11.56 -1.19 0.52
C THR A 61 -12.43 -1.34 1.74
N CYS A 62 -13.24 -2.40 1.84
CA CYS A 62 -14.04 -2.67 3.03
C CYS A 62 -13.16 -2.85 4.28
N GLN A 63 -12.06 -3.58 4.18
CA GLN A 63 -11.13 -3.75 5.30
C GLN A 63 -10.56 -2.41 5.78
N ASN A 64 -10.08 -1.56 4.86
CA ASN A 64 -9.56 -0.24 5.22
C ASN A 64 -10.61 0.65 5.87
N GLN A 65 -11.83 0.67 5.32
CA GLN A 65 -12.92 1.48 5.88
C GLN A 65 -13.29 1.03 7.29
N ILE A 66 -13.29 -0.29 7.56
CA ILE A 66 -13.52 -0.83 8.92
C ILE A 66 -12.42 -0.32 9.88
N LEU A 67 -11.14 -0.41 9.51
CA LEU A 67 -10.04 0.02 10.36
C LEU A 67 -10.08 1.53 10.66
N VAL A 68 -10.31 2.34 9.63
CA VAL A 68 -10.44 3.81 9.76
C VAL A 68 -11.65 4.17 10.62
N TYR A 69 -12.79 3.48 10.45
CA TYR A 69 -13.97 3.68 11.28
C TYR A 69 -13.70 3.33 12.76
N LEU A 70 -13.00 2.23 13.05
CA LEU A 70 -12.65 1.83 14.42
C LEU A 70 -11.74 2.86 15.09
N MET A 71 -10.71 3.34 14.37
CA MET A 71 -9.79 4.36 14.86
C MET A 71 -10.53 5.66 15.21
N ASN A 72 -11.39 6.12 14.30
CA ASN A 72 -12.16 7.33 14.53
C ASN A 72 -13.26 7.17 15.58
N SER A 73 -13.87 5.99 15.70
CA SER A 73 -14.84 5.71 16.75
C SER A 73 -14.21 5.78 18.14
N LYS A 74 -12.96 5.33 18.28
CA LYS A 74 -12.19 5.44 19.52
C LYS A 74 -11.91 6.91 19.87
N ILE A 75 -11.53 7.71 18.88
CA ILE A 75 -11.33 9.16 19.04
C ILE A 75 -12.65 9.85 19.43
N ALA A 76 -13.75 9.51 18.76
CA ALA A 76 -15.08 10.05 19.07
C ALA A 76 -15.54 9.69 20.49
N HIS A 77 -15.24 8.48 20.95
CA HIS A 77 -15.47 8.06 22.34
C HIS A 77 -14.67 8.92 23.33
N TYR A 78 -13.38 9.24 23.04
CA TYR A 78 -12.60 10.16 23.87
C TYR A 78 -13.17 11.58 23.88
N MET A 79 -13.77 12.03 22.77
CA MET A 79 -14.46 13.32 22.66
C MET A 79 -15.90 13.30 23.21
N LYS A 80 -16.36 12.19 23.78
CA LYS A 80 -17.72 12.00 24.32
C LYS A 80 -18.84 12.20 23.28
N ILE A 81 -18.58 11.90 22.01
CA ILE A 81 -19.60 11.94 20.95
C ILE A 81 -20.34 10.60 20.93
N PRO A 82 -21.69 10.58 20.95
CA PRO A 82 -22.44 9.34 20.97
C PRO A 82 -22.33 8.59 19.62
N PRO A 83 -22.21 7.25 19.62
CA PRO A 83 -22.00 6.45 18.40
C PRO A 83 -23.15 6.54 17.40
N ARG A 84 -24.35 6.89 17.86
CA ARG A 84 -25.55 7.10 17.02
C ARG A 84 -25.37 8.23 16.01
N ILE A 85 -24.51 9.21 16.32
CA ILE A 85 -24.20 10.34 15.44
C ILE A 85 -22.99 10.03 14.56
N VAL A 86 -21.99 9.33 15.13
CA VAL A 86 -20.74 8.98 14.45
C VAL A 86 -21.00 8.09 13.22
N LEU A 87 -21.79 7.02 13.38
CA LEU A 87 -22.06 6.06 12.30
C LEU A 87 -22.66 6.72 11.03
N PRO A 88 -23.78 7.46 11.09
CA PRO A 88 -24.36 8.08 9.89
C PRO A 88 -23.44 9.15 9.27
N LEU A 89 -22.67 9.88 10.08
CA LEU A 89 -21.65 10.83 9.59
C LEU A 89 -20.61 10.13 8.72
N PHE A 90 -20.07 9.00 9.16
CA PHE A 90 -19.09 8.23 8.38
C PHE A 90 -19.67 7.67 7.08
N ILE A 91 -20.93 7.21 7.11
CA ILE A 91 -21.63 6.72 5.92
C ILE A 91 -21.80 7.87 4.91
N LEU A 92 -22.29 9.03 5.35
CA LEU A 92 -22.46 10.21 4.50
C LEU A 92 -21.14 10.69 3.92
N ALA A 93 -20.07 10.76 4.73
CA ALA A 93 -18.75 11.15 4.28
C ALA A 93 -18.19 10.17 3.24
N SER A 94 -18.39 8.86 3.44
CA SER A 94 -17.95 7.82 2.49
C SER A 94 -18.68 7.92 1.15
N ILE A 95 -19.99 8.20 1.15
CA ILE A 95 -20.79 8.40 -0.06
C ILE A 95 -20.32 9.66 -0.81
N LEU A 96 -20.10 10.76 -0.09
CA LEU A 96 -19.62 11.99 -0.71
C LEU A 96 -18.22 11.80 -1.32
N SER A 97 -17.33 11.13 -0.60
CA SER A 97 -15.97 10.83 -1.07
C SER A 97 -15.99 9.94 -2.32
N SER A 98 -16.84 8.91 -2.37
CA SER A 98 -16.92 8.02 -3.54
C SER A 98 -17.43 8.75 -4.79
N ILE A 99 -18.41 9.65 -4.64
CA ILE A 99 -18.92 10.47 -5.73
C ILE A 99 -17.81 11.40 -6.26
N ILE A 100 -17.08 12.09 -5.39
CA ILE A 100 -16.00 13.00 -5.78
C ILE A 100 -14.88 12.22 -6.49
N HIS A 101 -14.47 11.06 -5.96
CA HIS A 101 -13.46 10.21 -6.61
C HIS A 101 -13.91 9.71 -7.98
N TYR A 102 -15.19 9.36 -8.15
CA TYR A 102 -15.73 8.92 -9.44
C TYR A 102 -15.74 10.06 -10.47
N ILE A 103 -16.22 11.25 -10.09
CA ILE A 103 -16.26 12.42 -10.97
C ILE A 103 -14.85 12.82 -11.40
N THR A 104 -13.91 12.88 -10.45
CA THR A 104 -12.51 13.22 -10.74
C THR A 104 -11.83 12.19 -11.63
N ALA A 105 -12.09 10.90 -11.44
CA ALA A 105 -11.58 9.84 -12.31
C ALA A 105 -12.07 10.01 -13.76
N ILE A 106 -13.37 10.24 -13.97
CA ILE A 106 -13.93 10.46 -15.31
C ILE A 106 -13.36 11.74 -15.95
N TYR A 107 -13.28 12.82 -15.17
CA TYR A 107 -12.72 14.07 -15.64
C TYR A 107 -11.28 13.90 -16.13
N LEU A 108 -10.44 13.20 -15.36
CA LEU A 108 -9.04 12.95 -15.73
C LEU A 108 -8.92 12.07 -16.98
N LEU A 109 -9.75 11.02 -17.09
CA LEU A 109 -9.76 10.13 -18.26
C LEU A 109 -10.18 10.84 -19.55
N ASN A 110 -11.09 11.81 -19.48
CA ASN A 110 -11.59 12.53 -20.64
C ASN A 110 -10.71 13.71 -21.07
N ASN A 111 -10.06 14.39 -20.11
CA ASN A 111 -9.33 15.64 -20.40
C ASN A 111 -7.81 15.47 -20.53
N VAL A 112 -7.22 14.42 -19.93
CA VAL A 112 -5.76 14.20 -19.97
C VAL A 112 -5.43 13.19 -21.07
N PRO A 113 -4.83 13.62 -22.20
CA PRO A 113 -4.43 12.69 -23.26
C PRO A 113 -3.31 11.77 -22.75
N HIS A 114 -3.37 10.49 -23.16
CA HIS A 114 -2.33 9.49 -22.87
C HIS A 114 -2.04 9.25 -21.38
N ILE A 115 -3.05 9.37 -20.52
CA ILE A 115 -2.96 9.02 -19.10
C ILE A 115 -2.56 7.54 -18.92
N CYS A 116 -1.75 7.25 -17.89
CA CYS A 116 -1.24 5.92 -17.57
C CYS A 116 -0.37 5.26 -18.66
N THR A 117 0.13 6.05 -19.62
CA THR A 117 1.12 5.60 -20.63
C THR A 117 2.51 6.13 -20.32
N LEU A 118 3.55 5.47 -20.87
CA LEU A 118 4.94 5.90 -20.71
C LEU A 118 5.25 7.29 -21.29
N LYS A 119 4.40 7.80 -22.17
CA LYS A 119 4.59 9.08 -22.86
C LYS A 119 4.30 10.29 -21.97
N SER A 120 3.57 10.12 -20.88
CA SER A 120 3.23 11.19 -19.94
C SER A 120 3.94 10.96 -18.60
N PRO A 121 5.10 11.61 -18.35
CA PRO A 121 5.89 11.35 -17.13
C PRO A 121 5.14 11.74 -15.85
N ALA A 122 4.28 12.76 -15.92
CA ALA A 122 3.48 13.21 -14.77
C ALA A 122 2.33 12.25 -14.40
N TRP A 123 1.86 11.42 -15.34
CA TRP A 123 0.65 10.59 -15.17
C TRP A 123 0.91 9.12 -15.45
N ARG A 124 1.97 8.55 -14.84
CA ARG A 124 2.39 7.14 -15.06
C ARG A 124 1.49 6.09 -14.38
N CYS A 125 0.65 6.46 -13.40
CA CYS A 125 -0.30 5.57 -12.72
C CYS A 125 0.29 4.27 -12.16
N LEU A 126 1.42 4.34 -11.43
CA LEU A 126 2.17 3.15 -10.99
C LEU A 126 1.31 2.19 -10.15
N SER A 127 0.49 2.70 -9.23
CA SER A 127 -0.39 1.86 -8.39
C SER A 127 -1.45 1.12 -9.20
N LEU A 128 -1.96 1.74 -10.27
CA LEU A 128 -2.95 1.11 -11.15
C LEU A 128 -2.29 0.01 -11.98
N GLN A 129 -1.09 0.27 -12.50
CA GLN A 129 -0.30 -0.73 -13.25
C GLN A 129 0.04 -1.94 -12.37
N ALA A 130 0.48 -1.73 -11.13
CA ALA A 130 0.75 -2.83 -10.20
C ALA A 130 -0.49 -3.70 -9.92
N THR A 131 -1.65 -3.06 -9.74
CA THR A 131 -2.92 -3.77 -9.54
C THR A 131 -3.36 -4.52 -10.80
N HIS A 132 -3.14 -3.93 -11.98
CA HIS A 132 -3.41 -4.56 -13.28
C HIS A 132 -2.54 -5.80 -13.49
N THR A 133 -1.22 -5.69 -13.29
CA THR A 133 -0.30 -6.83 -13.37
C THR A 133 -0.67 -7.93 -12.38
N SER A 134 -1.07 -7.56 -11.16
CA SER A 134 -1.56 -8.52 -10.15
C SER A 134 -2.81 -9.26 -10.63
N SER A 135 -3.73 -8.58 -11.31
CA SER A 135 -4.94 -9.19 -11.88
C SER A 135 -4.67 -10.17 -13.01
N ILE A 136 -3.60 -9.96 -13.78
CA ILE A 136 -3.16 -10.91 -14.79
C ILE A 136 -2.59 -12.16 -14.11
N VAL A 137 -1.67 -11.97 -13.15
CA VAL A 137 -1.00 -13.07 -12.46
C VAL A 137 -2.00 -13.91 -11.65
N PHE A 138 -2.80 -13.30 -10.79
CA PHE A 138 -3.70 -14.04 -9.90
C PHE A 138 -5.06 -14.33 -10.53
N GLY A 139 -5.55 -13.48 -11.43
CA GLY A 139 -6.86 -13.64 -12.06
C GLY A 139 -6.86 -14.56 -13.28
N ILE A 140 -5.86 -14.46 -14.16
CA ILE A 140 -5.78 -15.31 -15.37
C ILE A 140 -5.05 -16.62 -15.06
N THR A 141 -3.89 -16.54 -14.39
CA THR A 141 -3.05 -17.71 -14.15
C THR A 141 -3.59 -18.58 -13.02
N GLY A 142 -4.29 -18.00 -12.03
CA GLY A 142 -5.10 -18.74 -11.04
C GLY A 142 -4.37 -19.90 -10.37
N ALA A 143 -5.01 -21.06 -10.26
CA ALA A 143 -4.43 -22.28 -9.70
C ALA A 143 -3.21 -22.85 -10.47
N PHE A 144 -2.92 -22.38 -11.70
CA PHE A 144 -1.74 -22.81 -12.47
C PHE A 144 -0.44 -22.12 -12.06
N ILE A 145 -0.47 -21.13 -11.16
CA ILE A 145 0.75 -20.50 -10.64
C ILE A 145 1.66 -21.53 -9.94
N TRP A 146 1.08 -22.58 -9.34
CA TRP A 146 1.80 -23.64 -8.64
C TRP A 146 2.66 -24.52 -9.55
N SER A 147 2.30 -24.68 -10.84
CA SER A 147 3.04 -25.49 -11.81
C SER A 147 3.83 -24.66 -12.83
N ALA A 148 3.68 -23.34 -12.82
CA ALA A 148 4.35 -22.42 -13.74
C ALA A 148 5.76 -22.02 -13.27
N ARG A 149 6.50 -21.33 -14.16
CA ARG A 149 7.85 -20.79 -13.92
C ARG A 149 7.96 -19.89 -12.67
N TYR A 150 6.83 -19.35 -12.21
CA TYR A 150 6.72 -18.45 -11.05
C TYR A 150 6.31 -19.14 -9.75
N SER A 151 6.27 -20.48 -9.71
CA SER A 151 5.95 -21.26 -8.50
C SER A 151 6.87 -20.92 -7.32
N SER A 152 8.12 -20.50 -7.60
CA SER A 152 9.08 -20.10 -6.57
C SER A 152 8.60 -18.93 -5.69
N LEU A 153 7.80 -18.01 -6.24
CA LEU A 153 7.27 -16.86 -5.50
C LEU A 153 6.21 -17.27 -4.46
N LEU A 154 5.51 -18.38 -4.68
CA LEU A 154 4.49 -18.87 -3.76
C LEU A 154 5.10 -19.41 -2.45
N TYR A 155 6.36 -19.86 -2.46
CA TYR A 155 7.07 -20.23 -1.23
C TYR A 155 7.24 -19.04 -0.28
N GLY A 156 7.17 -17.80 -0.77
CA GLY A 156 7.16 -16.61 0.09
C GLY A 156 6.01 -16.61 1.10
N PHE A 157 4.84 -17.15 0.74
CA PHE A 157 3.70 -17.28 1.66
C PHE A 157 3.94 -18.31 2.76
N LEU A 158 4.60 -19.42 2.43
CA LEU A 158 4.99 -20.45 3.39
C LEU A 158 6.06 -19.91 4.34
N ILE A 159 7.07 -19.23 3.80
CA ILE A 159 8.10 -18.57 4.60
C ILE A 159 7.45 -17.54 5.54
N GLY A 160 6.54 -16.72 5.03
CA GLY A 160 5.81 -15.71 5.79
C GLY A 160 4.94 -16.29 6.92
N SER A 161 4.35 -17.48 6.75
CA SER A 161 3.56 -18.13 7.81
C SER A 161 4.44 -18.82 8.87
N ILE A 162 5.60 -19.33 8.47
CA ILE A 162 6.55 -20.02 9.36
C ILE A 162 7.35 -19.04 10.22
N LEU A 163 7.73 -17.88 9.67
CA LEU A 163 8.56 -16.86 10.35
C LEU A 163 8.03 -16.44 11.74
N PRO A 164 6.75 -16.07 11.91
CA PRO A 164 6.18 -15.74 13.23
C PRO A 164 6.23 -16.90 14.23
N ILE A 165 6.03 -18.13 13.76
CA ILE A 165 6.07 -19.34 14.60
C ILE A 165 7.50 -19.58 15.09
N ILE A 166 8.49 -19.40 14.22
CA ILE A 166 9.91 -19.49 14.59
C ILE A 166 10.27 -18.45 15.65
N SER A 167 9.87 -17.18 15.48
CA SER A 167 10.12 -16.16 16.53
C SER A 167 9.49 -16.54 17.87
N TRP A 168 8.27 -17.07 17.85
CA TRP A 168 7.58 -17.46 19.07
C TRP A 168 8.27 -18.64 19.79
N LEU A 169 8.72 -19.65 19.03
CA LEU A 169 9.49 -20.77 19.57
C LEU A 169 10.84 -20.31 20.13
N LEU A 170 11.56 -19.43 19.43
CA LEU A 170 12.85 -18.89 19.88
C LEU A 170 12.70 -18.09 21.18
N TRP A 171 11.67 -17.25 21.28
CA TRP A 171 11.36 -16.52 22.51
C TRP A 171 11.06 -17.45 23.68
N LYS A 172 10.32 -18.54 23.44
CA LYS A 172 10.00 -19.55 24.46
C LYS A 172 11.22 -20.39 24.89
N ALA A 173 12.12 -20.69 23.96
CA ALA A 173 13.32 -21.50 24.22
C ALA A 173 14.43 -20.70 24.94
N PHE A 174 14.54 -19.39 24.67
CA PHE A 174 15.58 -18.52 25.24
C PHE A 174 14.99 -17.34 26.03
N PRO A 175 14.34 -17.58 27.19
CA PRO A 175 13.71 -16.53 27.98
C PRO A 175 14.70 -15.47 28.52
N ASN A 176 15.99 -15.81 28.58
CA ASN A 176 17.04 -14.89 29.06
C ASN A 176 17.34 -13.75 28.07
N ILE A 177 16.94 -13.89 26.80
CA ILE A 177 17.30 -12.96 25.73
C ILE A 177 16.13 -12.01 25.44
N LYS A 178 16.11 -10.86 26.12
CA LYS A 178 15.00 -9.89 26.04
C LYS A 178 14.76 -9.30 24.64
N TRP A 179 15.79 -9.19 23.80
CA TRP A 179 15.65 -8.62 22.45
C TRP A 179 14.92 -9.53 21.46
N LEU A 180 14.89 -10.84 21.68
CA LEU A 180 14.11 -11.78 20.84
C LEU A 180 12.60 -11.52 20.95
N ALA A 181 12.13 -11.00 22.09
CA ALA A 181 10.73 -10.62 22.27
C ALA A 181 10.32 -9.36 21.48
N LEU A 182 11.29 -8.55 21.02
CA LEU A 182 11.05 -7.33 20.25
C LEU A 182 10.98 -7.57 18.74
N ILE A 183 11.37 -8.76 18.26
CA ILE A 183 11.39 -9.09 16.84
C ILE A 183 9.97 -9.43 16.38
N ASN A 184 9.36 -8.52 15.63
CA ASN A 184 8.04 -8.70 15.04
C ASN A 184 8.17 -8.90 13.52
N PHE A 185 8.22 -10.16 13.07
CA PHE A 185 8.31 -10.48 11.65
C PHE A 185 7.20 -9.89 10.77
N PRO A 186 5.93 -9.82 11.20
CA PRO A 186 4.89 -9.17 10.39
C PRO A 186 5.23 -7.72 10.07
N ILE A 187 5.77 -6.96 11.03
CA ILE A 187 6.16 -5.56 10.83
C ILE A 187 7.35 -5.46 9.88
N LEU A 188 8.34 -6.34 10.03
CA LEU A 188 9.52 -6.37 9.15
C LEU A 188 9.13 -6.68 7.70
N LEU A 189 8.25 -7.66 7.48
CA LEU A 189 7.78 -8.03 6.14
C LEU A 189 6.81 -6.98 5.56
N MET A 190 6.12 -6.21 6.40
CA MET A 190 5.30 -5.09 5.94
C MET A 190 6.11 -3.95 5.33
N ALA A 191 7.39 -3.79 5.69
CA ALA A 191 8.23 -2.73 5.13
C ALA A 191 8.31 -2.77 3.59
N THR A 192 8.11 -3.96 3.00
CA THR A 192 8.14 -4.17 1.55
C THR A 192 6.76 -4.10 0.89
N ILE A 193 5.69 -3.69 1.59
CA ILE A 193 4.33 -3.69 1.03
C ILE A 193 4.17 -2.73 -0.17
N ASN A 194 4.97 -1.65 -0.20
CA ASN A 194 4.99 -0.68 -1.30
C ASN A 194 5.94 -1.07 -2.45
N MET A 195 6.49 -2.28 -2.43
CA MET A 195 7.28 -2.86 -3.50
C MET A 195 6.36 -3.82 -4.27
N PRO A 196 5.85 -3.54 -5.49
CA PRO A 196 5.83 -2.33 -6.33
C PRO A 196 4.48 -1.57 -6.24
N PRO A 197 4.45 -0.27 -5.90
CA PRO A 197 4.53 0.78 -6.92
C PRO A 197 5.58 1.86 -6.64
N ALA A 198 6.28 1.81 -5.50
CA ALA A 198 7.33 2.77 -5.18
C ALA A 198 8.63 2.43 -5.94
N PRO A 199 9.31 3.43 -6.53
CA PRO A 199 10.62 3.23 -7.15
C PRO A 199 11.66 2.81 -6.10
N ALA A 200 12.67 2.05 -6.53
CA ALA A 200 13.66 1.45 -5.64
C ALA A 200 14.46 2.48 -4.81
N GLY A 201 14.62 3.71 -5.33
CA GLY A 201 15.31 4.82 -4.66
C GLY A 201 14.59 5.38 -3.41
N GLU A 202 13.29 5.10 -3.25
CA GLU A 202 12.52 5.59 -2.11
C GLU A 202 12.85 4.82 -0.82
N PHE A 203 13.09 3.51 -0.91
CA PHE A 203 13.40 2.66 0.24
C PHE A 203 14.64 3.10 1.04
N PRO A 204 15.82 3.35 0.43
CA PRO A 204 16.97 3.84 1.19
C PRO A 204 16.70 5.23 1.79
N SER A 205 15.93 6.08 1.12
CA SER A 205 15.54 7.40 1.62
C SER A 205 14.64 7.29 2.86
N TRP A 206 13.62 6.43 2.83
CA TRP A 206 12.75 6.15 3.98
C TRP A 206 13.55 5.53 5.14
N PHE A 207 14.47 4.61 4.84
CA PHE A 207 15.35 4.03 5.86
C PHE A 207 16.25 5.08 6.50
N LEU A 208 16.86 5.96 5.71
CA LEU A 208 17.74 7.03 6.21
C LEU A 208 16.97 7.99 7.10
N VAL A 209 15.80 8.47 6.66
CA VAL A 209 14.93 9.34 7.48
C VAL A 209 14.51 8.61 8.75
N GLY A 210 14.07 7.36 8.63
CA GLY A 210 13.72 6.51 9.77
C GLY A 210 14.87 6.37 10.78
N PHE A 211 16.10 6.17 10.31
CA PHE A 211 17.30 6.05 11.12
C PHE A 211 17.67 7.37 11.82
N ILE A 212 17.63 8.50 11.10
CA ILE A 212 17.91 9.81 11.70
C ILE A 212 16.92 10.12 12.81
N PHE A 213 15.62 9.97 12.56
CA PHE A 213 14.60 10.34 13.54
C PHE A 213 14.44 9.33 14.67
N ASN A 214 14.50 8.02 14.40
CA ASN A 214 14.23 7.00 15.41
C ASN A 214 15.48 6.43 16.09
N PHE A 215 16.68 6.57 15.51
CA PHE A 215 17.92 6.12 16.13
C PHE A 215 18.76 7.29 16.63
N ILE A 216 19.10 8.25 15.77
CA ILE A 216 20.00 9.36 16.14
C ILE A 216 19.28 10.34 17.07
N LEU A 217 18.15 10.93 16.64
CA LEU A 217 17.41 11.92 17.43
C LEU A 217 16.87 11.31 18.73
N TYR A 218 16.41 10.05 18.70
CA TYR A 218 15.98 9.35 19.90
C TYR A 218 17.10 9.18 20.94
N ARG A 219 18.34 8.90 20.50
CA ARG A 219 19.49 8.65 21.40
C ARG A 219 20.19 9.92 21.87
N TYR A 220 20.33 10.92 21.02
CA TYR A 220 21.11 12.14 21.31
C TYR A 220 20.25 13.35 21.69
N ALA A 221 18.97 13.39 21.30
CA ALA A 221 18.07 14.53 21.52
C ALA A 221 16.68 14.08 21.99
N HIS A 222 16.63 13.20 23.00
CA HIS A 222 15.40 12.55 23.47
C HIS A 222 14.29 13.54 23.85
N ASN A 223 14.64 14.62 24.57
CA ASN A 223 13.68 15.65 24.99
C ASN A 223 12.99 16.35 23.81
N TRP A 224 13.69 16.52 22.69
CA TRP A 224 13.09 17.08 21.48
C TRP A 224 12.20 16.04 20.79
N TRP A 225 12.68 14.81 20.70
CA TRP A 225 11.96 13.71 20.04
C TRP A 225 10.61 13.44 20.70
N GLU A 226 10.56 13.32 22.03
CA GLU A 226 9.33 13.05 22.78
C GLU A 226 8.26 14.12 22.53
N LYS A 227 8.66 15.39 22.47
CA LYS A 227 7.73 16.52 22.36
C LYS A 227 7.31 16.84 20.92
N TYR A 228 8.22 16.70 19.95
CA TYR A 228 8.04 17.24 18.61
C TYR A 228 8.04 16.22 17.47
N ALA A 229 8.53 14.99 17.66
CA ALA A 229 8.66 14.05 16.54
C ALA A 229 7.33 13.74 15.84
N TYR A 230 6.26 13.51 16.61
CA TYR A 230 4.93 13.25 16.06
C TYR A 230 4.35 14.47 15.34
N ILE A 231 4.50 15.67 15.91
CA ILE A 231 4.01 16.91 15.30
C ILE A 231 4.77 17.18 13.99
N PHE A 232 6.08 16.95 13.98
CA PHE A 232 6.91 17.13 12.80
C PHE A 232 6.52 16.15 11.68
N SER A 233 6.23 14.88 12.00
CA SER A 233 5.75 13.90 11.03
C SER A 233 4.42 14.32 10.37
N ILE A 234 3.49 14.84 11.17
CA ILE A 234 2.21 15.38 10.67
C ILE A 234 2.47 16.62 9.80
N ALA A 235 3.34 17.53 10.24
CA ALA A 235 3.69 18.73 9.48
C ALA A 235 4.31 18.41 8.11
N MET A 236 5.22 17.43 8.04
CA MET A 236 5.79 16.95 6.78
C MET A 236 4.71 16.37 5.85
N SER A 237 3.78 15.58 6.38
CA SER A 237 2.66 15.02 5.61
C SER A 237 1.74 16.10 5.05
N CYS A 238 1.39 17.11 5.87
CA CYS A 238 0.62 18.26 5.42
C CYS A 238 1.40 19.12 4.40
N GLY A 239 2.69 19.30 4.61
CA GLY A 239 3.58 20.05 3.72
C GLY A 239 3.62 19.43 2.32
N VAL A 240 3.79 18.11 2.22
CA VAL A 240 3.74 17.39 0.94
C VAL A 240 2.39 17.58 0.25
N ALA A 241 1.28 17.48 0.97
CA ALA A 241 -0.05 17.68 0.40
C ALA A 241 -0.25 19.11 -0.15
N ILE A 242 0.17 20.14 0.61
CA ILE A 242 0.08 21.54 0.18
C ILE A 242 0.99 21.80 -1.02
N CYS A 243 2.23 21.32 -0.99
CA CYS A 243 3.16 21.43 -2.11
C CYS A 243 2.61 20.75 -3.36
N GLY A 244 2.03 19.55 -3.24
CA GLY A 244 1.40 18.83 -4.34
C GLY A 244 0.25 19.61 -4.97
N PHE A 245 -0.60 20.23 -4.14
CA PHE A 245 -1.68 21.11 -4.61
C PHE A 245 -1.13 22.31 -5.39
N ILE A 246 -0.13 23.00 -4.85
CA ILE A 246 0.50 24.15 -5.51
C ILE A 246 1.13 23.73 -6.84
N ILE A 247 1.89 22.62 -6.87
CA ILE A 247 2.52 22.09 -8.09
C ILE A 247 1.46 21.75 -9.14
N PHE A 248 0.34 21.14 -8.74
CA PHE A 248 -0.73 20.79 -9.66
C PHE A 248 -1.35 22.02 -10.33
N PHE A 249 -1.73 23.03 -9.55
CA PHE A 249 -2.36 24.25 -10.07
C PHE A 249 -1.38 25.17 -10.79
N ALA A 250 -0.16 25.30 -10.32
CA ALA A 250 0.83 26.20 -10.92
C ALA A 250 1.46 25.61 -12.19
N LEU A 251 1.78 24.31 -12.19
CA LEU A 251 2.62 23.71 -13.24
C LEU A 251 1.84 22.75 -14.14
N GLN A 252 1.13 21.78 -13.57
CA GLN A 252 0.49 20.70 -14.34
C GLN A 252 -0.73 21.18 -15.13
N LEU A 253 -1.55 22.08 -14.57
CA LEU A 253 -2.69 22.68 -15.28
C LEU A 253 -2.24 23.63 -16.41
N ASN A 254 -1.11 24.31 -16.26
CA ASN A 254 -0.59 25.23 -17.28
C ASN A 254 0.28 24.55 -18.35
N HIS A 255 0.33 23.20 -18.37
CA HIS A 255 1.17 22.40 -19.28
C HIS A 255 2.65 22.82 -19.31
N THR A 256 3.16 23.42 -18.23
CA THR A 256 4.55 23.86 -18.17
C THR A 256 5.47 22.65 -17.96
N SER A 257 6.50 22.53 -18.79
CA SER A 257 7.54 21.53 -18.60
C SER A 257 8.44 21.93 -17.43
N PHE A 258 8.65 21.00 -16.49
CA PHE A 258 9.60 21.23 -15.41
C PHE A 258 11.03 21.34 -15.98
N PRO A 259 11.85 22.29 -15.52
CA PRO A 259 13.23 22.41 -15.99
C PRO A 259 14.00 21.12 -15.70
N GLN A 260 14.77 20.65 -16.68
CA GLN A 260 15.67 19.52 -16.46
C GLN A 260 16.75 19.92 -15.45
N TRP A 261 16.83 19.21 -14.33
CA TRP A 261 17.84 19.42 -13.30
C TRP A 261 18.38 18.07 -12.81
N TRP A 262 19.47 18.13 -12.06
CA TRP A 262 20.27 16.98 -11.65
C TRP A 262 19.50 15.92 -10.85
N GLY A 263 18.46 16.27 -10.10
CA GLY A 263 17.63 15.34 -9.35
C GLY A 263 16.40 14.80 -10.09
N LEU A 264 16.16 15.24 -11.33
CA LEU A 264 15.16 14.65 -12.24
C LEU A 264 15.74 13.50 -13.06
N GLY A 265 17.01 13.14 -12.83
CA GLY A 265 17.58 11.93 -13.40
C GLY A 265 17.81 11.94 -14.92
N GLY A 266 17.90 13.12 -15.54
CA GLY A 266 18.13 13.27 -16.98
C GLY A 266 16.94 12.80 -17.85
N LEU A 267 17.20 12.51 -19.13
CA LEU A 267 16.20 12.15 -20.16
C LEU A 267 15.30 10.96 -19.81
N ASN A 268 15.70 10.12 -18.84
CA ASN A 268 14.97 8.91 -18.43
C ASN A 268 14.19 9.08 -17.10
N GLY A 269 14.13 10.30 -16.54
CA GLY A 269 13.22 10.65 -15.44
C GLY A 269 13.64 10.19 -14.03
N ASP A 270 14.50 9.18 -13.91
CA ASP A 270 14.89 8.61 -12.60
C ASP A 270 16.42 8.44 -12.43
N GLY A 271 17.24 8.85 -13.41
CA GLY A 271 18.71 8.89 -13.27
C GLY A 271 19.38 7.53 -13.29
N CYS A 272 18.57 6.47 -13.28
CA CYS A 272 19.01 5.09 -13.34
C CYS A 272 18.61 4.49 -14.70
N PRO A 273 19.58 4.22 -15.60
CA PRO A 273 19.29 3.61 -16.90
C PRO A 273 18.75 2.18 -16.79
N LEU A 274 18.86 1.56 -15.61
CA LEU A 274 18.43 0.19 -15.32
C LEU A 274 17.12 0.11 -14.53
N ASP A 275 16.40 1.21 -14.29
CA ASP A 275 15.11 1.16 -13.59
C ASP A 275 14.06 0.28 -14.30
N SER A 276 14.20 0.12 -15.61
CA SER A 276 13.38 -0.77 -16.43
C SER A 276 13.95 -2.17 -16.62
N ALA A 277 15.15 -2.46 -16.09
CA ALA A 277 15.82 -3.73 -16.29
C ALA A 277 15.29 -4.80 -15.33
N ASN A 278 15.19 -6.04 -15.81
CA ASN A 278 14.82 -7.18 -14.96
C ASN A 278 15.96 -7.59 -14.01
N PHE A 279 15.73 -8.60 -13.15
CA PHE A 279 16.75 -9.17 -12.25
C PHE A 279 18.04 -9.60 -12.97
N SER A 280 17.98 -9.89 -14.27
CA SER A 280 19.12 -10.25 -15.11
C SER A 280 19.82 -9.05 -15.78
N GLY A 281 19.40 -7.81 -15.47
CA GLY A 281 19.95 -6.59 -16.08
C GLY A 281 19.53 -6.36 -17.53
N VAL A 282 18.55 -7.12 -18.03
CA VAL A 282 18.06 -6.99 -19.42
C VAL A 282 16.91 -5.99 -19.44
N ILE A 283 17.07 -4.94 -20.25
CA ILE A 283 16.01 -3.99 -20.56
C ILE A 283 15.07 -4.70 -21.56
N PRO A 284 13.79 -4.93 -21.22
CA PRO A 284 12.85 -5.52 -22.17
C PRO A 284 12.62 -4.53 -23.31
N THR A 285 13.12 -4.87 -24.50
CA THR A 285 13.00 -4.07 -25.73
C THR A 285 11.57 -4.06 -26.29
N ASP A 286 10.71 -4.96 -25.83
CA ASP A 286 9.35 -5.12 -26.33
C ASP A 286 8.33 -5.08 -25.17
N ARG A 287 7.78 -3.89 -24.89
CA ARG A 287 6.50 -3.82 -24.15
C ARG A 287 5.36 -4.07 -25.15
N TYR A 288 5.11 -5.34 -25.43
CA TYR A 288 3.79 -5.81 -25.86
C TYR A 288 3.23 -6.74 -24.81
N ILE A 289 1.91 -6.61 -24.61
CA ILE A 289 1.00 -7.30 -23.68
C ILE A 289 0.76 -6.55 -22.36
#